data_AF-A0AB39Z4X3-F1
#
_entry.id   AF-A0AB39Z4X3-F1
#
_cell.length_a   1.000
_cell.length_b   1.000
_cell.length_c   1.000
_cell.angle_alpha   90.00
_cell.angle_beta   90.00
_cell.angle_gamma   90.00
#
_symmetry.space_group_name_H-M   'P 1'
#
loop_
_entity.id
_entity.type
_entity.pdbx_description
1 polymer ?
#
loop_
_entity_poly.entity_id
_entity_poly.type
_entity_poly.pdbx_seq_one_letter_code
_entity_poly.pdbx_strand_id
1 'polypeptide(L)'
;MFALLLILACCQLWSWPAESAAINEPVPILKSVAKQLSSGTYIFMYESADGSYREELGLVDSDTIPADGSLKVSGVYGYIDDRGQELQVRYKANQNGFLPHVRYASMGKAINKSP
;
A
#
# COMPACT_ATOMS: atom_id res chain seq x y z
N MET A 1 -46.10 10.95 36.79
CA MET A 1 -45.18 11.93 36.16
C MET A 1 -43.71 11.76 36.61
N PHE A 2 -43.28 10.56 37.01
CA PHE A 2 -41.85 10.25 37.31
C PHE A 2 -41.23 9.21 36.37
N ALA A 3 -42.02 8.59 35.48
CA ALA A 3 -41.55 7.57 34.55
C ALA A 3 -40.91 8.15 33.27
N LEU A 4 -40.95 9.47 33.06
CA LEU A 4 -40.38 10.13 31.87
C LEU A 4 -38.96 10.67 32.09
N LEU A 5 -38.46 10.69 33.34
CA LEU A 5 -37.15 11.26 33.68
C LEU A 5 -36.00 10.24 33.67
N LEU A 6 -36.27 8.95 33.49
CA LEU A 6 -35.24 7.89 33.48
C LEU A 6 -34.72 7.54 32.08
N ILE A 7 -35.38 7.98 31.00
CA ILE A 7 -35.01 7.62 29.62
C ILE A 7 -33.95 8.57 29.05
N LEU A 8 -33.85 9.82 29.51
CA LEU A 8 -32.82 10.77 29.06
C LEU A 8 -31.42 10.50 29.63
N ALA A 9 -31.30 9.75 30.74
CA ALA A 9 -30.01 9.48 31.37
C ALA A 9 -29.22 8.34 30.69
N CYS A 10 -29.87 7.51 29.87
CA CYS A 10 -29.21 6.39 29.20
C CYS A 10 -28.55 6.78 27.86
N CYS A 11 -28.91 7.94 27.29
CA CYS A 11 -28.38 8.39 25.99
C CYS A 11 -27.00 9.08 26.07
N GLN A 12 -26.42 9.27 27.26
CA GLN A 12 -25.16 10.00 27.42
C GLN A 12 -23.95 9.09 27.71
N LEU A 13 -24.11 7.77 27.63
CA LEU A 13 -23.01 6.81 27.80
C LEU A 13 -22.60 6.10 26.51
N TRP A 14 -23.07 6.58 25.36
CA TRP A 14 -22.64 6.13 24.03
C TRP A 14 -21.72 7.15 23.34
N SER A 15 -21.10 8.05 24.09
CA SER A 15 -19.92 8.74 23.59
C SER A 15 -18.72 7.81 23.75
N TRP A 16 -18.62 6.82 22.85
CA TRP A 16 -17.36 6.14 22.61
C TRP A 16 -16.38 7.26 22.24
N PRO A 17 -15.30 7.53 23.02
CA PRO A 17 -14.25 8.36 22.48
C PRO A 17 -13.78 7.63 21.25
N ALA A 18 -14.03 8.21 20.07
CA ALA A 18 -13.17 7.94 18.94
C ALA A 18 -11.81 8.47 19.42
N GLU A 19 -10.99 7.55 19.93
CA GLU A 19 -9.56 7.76 20.08
C GLU A 19 -9.10 8.10 18.67
N SER A 20 -9.12 9.40 18.35
CA SER A 20 -8.55 9.92 17.12
C SER A 20 -7.11 9.50 17.20
N ALA A 21 -6.75 8.42 16.50
CA ALA A 21 -5.40 7.92 16.41
C ALA A 21 -4.52 9.15 16.18
N ALA A 22 -3.69 9.46 17.19
CA ALA A 22 -2.87 10.65 17.18
C ALA A 22 -2.13 10.70 15.84
N ILE A 23 -2.12 11.87 15.21
CA ILE A 23 -1.30 12.13 14.03
C ILE A 23 0.14 12.05 14.53
N ASN A 24 0.70 10.84 14.57
CA ASN A 24 2.12 10.64 14.76
C ASN A 24 2.83 11.42 13.66
N GLU A 25 3.96 12.02 14.01
CA GLU A 25 4.79 12.79 13.11
C GLU A 25 4.95 12.09 11.74
N PRO A 26 5.12 12.85 10.63
CA PRO A 26 5.27 12.24 9.31
C PRO A 26 6.34 11.15 9.30
N VAL A 27 6.00 9.96 8.80
CA VAL A 27 6.95 8.83 8.72
C VAL A 27 8.15 9.24 7.85
N PRO A 28 9.39 9.19 8.40
CA PRO A 28 10.57 9.56 7.64
C PRO A 28 10.82 8.67 6.42
N ILE A 29 11.27 9.27 5.32
CA ILE A 29 11.77 8.56 4.14
C ILE A 29 13.26 8.31 4.32
N LEU A 30 13.68 7.04 4.33
CA LEU A 30 15.07 6.62 4.49
C LEU A 30 15.83 6.66 3.16
N LYS A 31 15.18 6.27 2.06
CA LYS A 31 15.75 6.28 0.70
C LYS A 31 14.70 6.72 -0.30
N SER A 32 15.13 7.45 -1.33
CA SER A 32 14.27 7.87 -2.43
C SER A 32 15.06 8.02 -3.73
N VAL A 33 14.51 7.49 -4.81
CA VAL A 33 15.00 7.64 -6.17
C VAL A 33 13.81 7.91 -7.09
N ALA A 34 13.90 8.96 -7.88
CA ALA A 34 12.97 9.23 -8.98
C ALA A 34 13.78 9.72 -10.17
N LYS A 35 13.83 8.93 -11.24
CA LYS A 35 14.56 9.26 -12.46
C LYS A 35 13.74 8.93 -13.67
N GLN A 36 13.66 9.86 -14.61
CA GLN A 36 12.98 9.70 -15.88
C GLN A 36 13.95 10.01 -17.02
N LEU A 37 13.88 9.22 -18.09
CA LEU A 37 14.62 9.40 -19.33
C LEU A 37 13.80 10.24 -20.31
N SER A 38 14.46 10.82 -21.31
CA SER A 38 13.78 11.55 -22.39
C SER A 38 12.80 10.69 -23.20
N SER A 39 12.99 9.36 -23.20
CA SER A 39 12.07 8.40 -23.82
C SER A 39 10.75 8.23 -23.05
N GLY A 40 10.62 8.80 -21.85
CA GLY A 40 9.50 8.58 -20.95
C GLY A 40 9.64 7.36 -20.02
N THR A 41 10.63 6.49 -20.27
CA THR A 41 11.03 5.42 -19.34
C THR A 41 11.44 6.02 -17.99
N TYR A 42 11.03 5.41 -16.89
CA TYR A 42 11.36 5.90 -15.55
C TYR A 42 11.64 4.78 -14.57
N ILE A 43 12.40 5.11 -13.52
CA ILE A 43 12.57 4.29 -12.32
C ILE A 43 12.16 5.13 -11.10
N PHE A 44 11.40 4.51 -10.22
CA PHE A 44 10.92 5.10 -8.98
C PHE A 44 11.13 4.12 -7.83
N MET A 45 11.70 4.58 -6.73
CA MET A 45 11.91 3.77 -5.54
C MET A 45 11.84 4.63 -4.28
N TYR A 46 11.28 4.08 -3.21
CA TYR A 46 11.45 4.62 -1.86
C TYR A 46 11.46 3.51 -0.80
N GLU A 47 12.03 3.87 0.35
CA GLU A 47 12.01 3.10 1.59
C GLU A 47 11.71 4.05 2.74
N SER A 48 10.71 3.73 3.55
CA SER A 48 10.25 4.53 4.70
C SER A 48 10.62 3.87 6.03
N ALA A 49 10.70 4.66 7.10
CA ALA A 49 11.11 4.18 8.43
C ALA A 49 10.12 3.23 9.09
N ASP A 50 8.88 3.15 8.60
CA ASP A 50 7.84 2.19 9.01
C ASP A 50 8.00 0.80 8.36
N GLY A 51 9.02 0.61 7.51
CA GLY A 51 9.25 -0.61 6.75
C GLY A 51 8.48 -0.69 5.43
N SER A 52 7.70 0.34 5.08
CA SER A 52 7.04 0.43 3.78
C SER A 52 8.05 0.75 2.68
N TYR A 53 7.94 0.08 1.54
CA TYR A 53 8.80 0.32 0.38
C TYR A 53 8.07 0.14 -0.94
N ARG A 54 8.61 0.76 -2.00
CA ARG A 54 8.20 0.54 -3.38
C ARG A 54 9.41 0.63 -4.30
N GLU A 55 9.43 -0.24 -5.30
CA GLU A 55 10.32 -0.19 -6.45
C GLU A 55 9.46 -0.35 -7.71
N GLU A 56 9.67 0.52 -8.70
CA GLU A 56 8.89 0.55 -9.93
C GLU A 56 9.77 0.93 -11.13
N LEU A 57 9.54 0.23 -12.24
CA LEU A 57 10.10 0.50 -13.55
C LEU A 57 8.95 0.69 -14.54
N GLY A 58 8.88 1.85 -15.16
CA GLY A 58 7.98 2.14 -16.27
C GLY A 58 8.75 2.18 -17.58
N LEU A 59 8.34 1.36 -18.55
CA LEU A 59 8.90 1.29 -19.89
C LEU A 59 7.89 1.85 -20.89
N VAL A 60 8.31 2.85 -21.67
CA VAL A 60 7.53 3.39 -22.79
C VAL A 60 7.99 2.70 -24.06
N ASP A 61 7.07 2.03 -24.75
CA ASP A 61 7.36 1.38 -26.03
C ASP A 61 7.48 2.45 -27.13
N SER A 62 8.67 2.61 -27.71
CA SER A 62 8.99 3.65 -28.70
C SER A 62 8.50 3.33 -30.11
N ASP A 63 8.12 2.08 -30.38
CA ASP A 63 7.81 1.59 -31.72
C ASP A 63 6.31 1.74 -32.10
N THR A 64 5.48 2.27 -31.21
CA THR A 64 4.05 2.50 -31.46
C THR A 64 3.75 4.00 -31.50
N ILE A 65 3.32 4.50 -32.66
CA ILE A 65 2.90 5.90 -32.91
C ILE A 65 1.81 6.31 -31.89
N PRO A 66 1.79 7.57 -31.39
CA PRO A 66 1.31 7.92 -30.05
C PRO A 66 -0.21 8.06 -29.89
N ALA A 67 -1.01 7.18 -30.51
CA ALA A 67 -2.44 7.11 -30.22
C ALA A 67 -2.71 6.31 -28.92
N ASP A 68 -1.87 5.34 -28.61
CA ASP A 68 -2.07 4.35 -27.53
C ASP A 68 -0.81 4.04 -26.69
N GLY A 69 0.32 4.73 -26.96
CA GLY A 69 1.53 4.84 -26.13
C GLY A 69 1.66 3.82 -25.00
N SER A 70 1.99 2.57 -25.35
CA SER A 70 1.84 1.44 -24.42
C SER A 70 2.86 1.46 -23.28
N LEU A 71 2.54 2.19 -22.22
CA LEU A 71 3.30 2.17 -20.97
C LEU A 71 3.18 0.77 -20.34
N LYS A 72 4.32 0.13 -20.12
CA LYS A 72 4.43 -1.12 -19.36
C LYS A 72 5.08 -0.81 -18.03
N VAL A 73 4.34 -0.96 -16.93
CA VAL A 73 4.83 -0.75 -15.58
C VAL A 73 5.05 -2.10 -14.91
N SER A 74 6.15 -2.24 -14.19
CA SER A 74 6.37 -3.39 -13.33
C SER A 74 7.05 -2.95 -12.04
N GLY A 75 6.75 -3.63 -10.95
CA GLY A 75 7.32 -3.24 -9.68
C GLY A 75 6.98 -4.19 -8.55
N VAL A 76 7.43 -3.79 -7.37
CA VAL A 76 7.11 -4.42 -6.11
C VAL A 76 6.85 -3.32 -5.09
N TYR A 77 5.86 -3.52 -4.24
CA TYR A 77 5.73 -2.75 -3.00
C TYR A 77 5.50 -3.71 -1.85
N GLY A 78 5.88 -3.29 -0.64
CA GLY A 78 5.62 -4.05 0.56
C GLY A 78 5.45 -3.16 1.77
N TYR A 79 4.79 -3.70 2.79
CA TYR A 79 4.53 -3.05 4.07
C TYR A 79 4.26 -4.10 5.14
N ILE A 80 4.29 -3.68 6.40
CA ILE A 80 3.88 -4.49 7.54
C ILE A 80 2.39 -4.25 7.80
N ASP A 81 1.57 -5.30 7.80
CA ASP A 81 0.13 -5.21 8.02
C ASP A 81 -0.23 -4.95 9.50
N ASP A 82 -1.52 -4.79 9.77
CA ASP A 82 -2.07 -4.54 11.12
C ASP A 82 -1.80 -5.70 12.12
N ARG A 83 -1.40 -6.87 11.63
CA ARG A 83 -1.03 -8.06 12.42
C ARG A 83 0.48 -8.22 12.56
N GLY A 84 1.28 -7.27 12.06
CA GLY A 84 2.73 -7.35 12.07
C GLY A 84 3.32 -8.29 11.02
N GLN A 85 2.54 -8.74 10.03
CA GLN A 85 3.02 -9.61 8.97
C GLN A 85 3.48 -8.77 7.77
N GLU A 86 4.64 -9.10 7.22
CA GLU A 86 5.10 -8.48 5.98
C GLU A 86 4.26 -8.97 4.79
N LEU A 87 3.67 -8.03 4.08
CA LEU A 87 2.98 -8.24 2.82
C LEU A 87 3.81 -7.64 1.70
N GLN A 88 3.99 -8.41 0.63
CA GLN A 88 4.66 -7.96 -0.59
C GLN A 88 3.74 -8.19 -1.78
N VAL A 89 3.59 -7.18 -2.64
CA VAL A 89 2.87 -7.27 -3.91
C VAL A 89 3.83 -7.00 -5.05
N ARG A 90 4.04 -8.01 -5.90
CA ARG A 90 4.70 -7.83 -7.20
C ARG A 90 3.64 -7.61 -8.26
N TYR A 91 3.86 -6.70 -9.19
CA TYR A 91 2.86 -6.37 -10.19
C TYR A 91 3.46 -6.11 -11.56
N LYS A 92 2.62 -6.32 -12.56
CA LYS A 92 2.79 -5.81 -13.93
C LYS A 92 1.50 -5.07 -14.32
N ALA A 93 1.64 -3.94 -14.99
CA ALA A 93 0.53 -3.19 -15.56
C ALA A 93 0.83 -2.83 -17.01
N ASN A 94 -0.15 -3.06 -17.89
CA ASN A 94 -0.07 -2.72 -19.32
C ASN A 94 -1.49 -2.51 -19.87
N GLN A 95 -1.66 -2.57 -21.19
CA GLN A 95 -2.98 -2.46 -21.85
C GLN A 95 -4.03 -3.46 -21.35
N ASN A 96 -3.61 -4.60 -20.79
CA ASN A 96 -4.51 -5.62 -20.21
C ASN A 96 -4.86 -5.35 -18.74
N GLY A 97 -4.45 -4.21 -18.19
CA GLY A 97 -4.71 -3.80 -16.80
C GLY A 97 -3.61 -4.22 -15.82
N PHE A 98 -3.96 -4.19 -14.53
CA PHE A 98 -3.06 -4.46 -13.41
C PHE A 98 -3.13 -5.93 -12.99
N LEU A 99 -1.97 -6.60 -12.97
CA LEU A 99 -1.81 -8.01 -12.65
C LEU A 99 -0.92 -8.17 -11.41
N PRO A 100 -1.50 -8.21 -10.19
CA PRO A 100 -0.75 -8.36 -8.95
C PRO A 100 -0.55 -9.83 -8.56
N HIS A 101 0.55 -10.07 -7.85
CA HIS A 101 0.81 -11.29 -7.11
C HIS A 101 1.19 -10.93 -5.67
N VAL A 102 0.35 -11.34 -4.73
CA VAL A 102 0.51 -11.05 -3.30
C VAL A 102 1.20 -12.22 -2.63
N ARG A 103 2.21 -11.92 -1.82
CA ARG A 103 2.90 -12.86 -0.93
C ARG A 103 2.91 -12.30 0.48
N TYR A 104 2.39 -13.07 1.42
CA TYR A 104 2.66 -12.86 2.84
C TYR A 104 3.98 -13.54 3.18
N ALA A 105 4.92 -12.81 3.79
CA ALA A 105 6.07 -13.47 4.39
C ALA A 105 5.59 -14.18 5.65
N SER A 106 5.71 -15.50 5.70
CA SER A 106 5.45 -16.21 6.94
C SER A 106 6.52 -15.80 7.96
N MET A 107 6.07 -15.28 9.11
CA MET A 107 6.90 -15.19 10.31
C MET A 107 7.59 -16.55 10.49
N GLY A 108 8.93 -16.54 10.46
CA GLY A 108 9.77 -17.70 10.15
C GLY A 108 9.24 -19.07 10.60
N LYS A 109 8.67 -19.82 9.66
CA LYS A 109 8.85 -21.28 9.48
C LYS A 109 8.26 -21.66 8.13
N ALA A 110 9.11 -22.13 7.22
CA ALA A 110 8.65 -22.96 6.12
C ALA A 110 8.07 -24.24 6.75
N ILE A 111 6.76 -24.28 6.99
CA ILE A 111 6.06 -25.56 7.11
C ILE A 111 5.94 -26.09 5.69
N ASN A 112 6.96 -26.85 5.31
CA ASN A 112 6.96 -27.66 4.11
C ASN A 112 5.81 -28.67 4.27
N LYS A 113 4.62 -28.33 3.79
CA LYS A 113 3.52 -29.29 3.71
C LYS A 113 3.62 -29.93 2.32
N SER A 114 4.47 -30.95 2.24
CA SER A 114 4.41 -31.93 1.17
C SER A 114 3.09 -32.71 1.26
N PRO A 115 2.56 -33.19 0.12
CA PRO A 115 1.23 -33.80 0.00
C PRO A 115 1.04 -35.05 0.84
#